data_AF-A0A094GE07-F1
#
_entry.id   AF-A0A094GE07-F1
#
_cell.length_a   1.000
_cell.length_b   1.000
_cell.length_c   1.000
_cell.angle_alpha   90.00
_cell.angle_beta   90.00
_cell.angle_gamma   90.00
#
_symmetry.space_group_name_H-M   'P 1'
#
loop_
_entity.id
_entity.type
_entity.pdbx_description
1 polymer ?
#
loop_
_entity_poly.entity_id
_entity_poly.type
_entity_poly.pdbx_seq_one_letter_code
_entity_poly.pdbx_strand_id
1 'polypeptide(L)'
;MHQLALLKAENQNLRQANKVLSKRRKARKTRLQQGGSLSQQGAQELQDERDVVQQVEQEIRASSGRKPREETCARRCGKCGETGHNARTCQIVIDTSEEEDSE
;
A
#
# COMPACT_ATOMS: atom_id res chain seq x y z
N MET A 1 6.97 67.82 -17.88
CA MET A 1 5.89 66.90 -17.41
C MET A 1 5.98 65.47 -17.98
N HIS A 2 6.45 65.26 -19.23
CA HIS A 2 6.47 63.93 -19.86
C HIS A 2 7.55 62.97 -19.29
N GLN A 3 8.76 63.44 -18.98
CA GLN A 3 9.85 62.61 -18.46
C GLN A 3 9.49 61.89 -17.14
N LEU A 4 8.79 62.57 -16.23
CA LEU A 4 8.35 61.95 -14.98
C LEU A 4 7.33 60.82 -15.20
N ALA A 5 6.51 60.92 -16.25
CA ALA A 5 5.57 59.87 -16.61
C ALA A 5 6.31 58.65 -17.17
N LEU A 6 7.30 58.86 -18.04
CA LEU A 6 8.15 57.78 -18.58
C LEU A 6 8.91 57.06 -17.47
N LEU A 7 9.56 57.80 -16.56
CA LEU A 7 10.30 57.23 -15.44
C LEU A 7 9.38 56.46 -14.47
N LYS A 8 8.15 56.94 -14.24
CA LYS A 8 7.15 56.21 -13.43
C LYS A 8 6.74 54.91 -14.09
N ALA A 9 6.49 54.90 -15.39
CA ALA A 9 6.14 53.69 -16.14
C ALA A 9 7.29 52.66 -16.10
N GLU A 10 8.52 53.11 -16.31
CA GLU A 10 9.71 52.25 -16.22
C GLU A 10 9.88 51.67 -14.81
N ASN A 11 9.72 52.49 -13.76
CA ASN A 11 9.82 52.01 -12.39
C ASN A 11 8.75 50.97 -12.06
N GLN A 12 7.52 51.15 -12.57
CA GLN A 12 6.45 50.16 -12.41
C GLN A 12 6.80 48.83 -13.12
N ASN A 13 7.31 48.90 -14.34
CA ASN A 13 7.76 47.72 -15.09
C ASN A 13 8.89 46.99 -14.35
N LEU A 14 9.90 47.73 -13.87
CA LEU A 14 11.01 47.17 -13.11
C LEU A 14 10.55 46.54 -11.79
N ARG A 15 9.57 47.13 -11.09
CA ARG A 15 8.99 46.55 -9.87
C ARG A 15 8.23 45.26 -10.16
N GLN A 16 7.45 45.22 -11.25
CA GLN A 16 6.74 44.02 -11.66
C GLN A 16 7.71 42.88 -12.02
N ALA A 17 8.73 43.18 -12.83
CA ALA A 17 9.78 42.21 -13.19
C ALA A 17 10.50 41.67 -11.94
N ASN A 18 10.89 42.54 -11.00
CA ASN A 18 11.51 42.13 -9.75
C ASN A 18 10.59 41.26 -8.88
N LYS A 19 9.29 41.53 -8.85
CA LYS A 19 8.31 40.70 -8.12
C LYS A 19 8.24 39.29 -8.71
N VAL A 20 8.21 39.17 -10.04
CA VAL A 20 8.22 37.88 -10.74
C VAL A 20 9.52 37.11 -10.48
N LEU A 21 10.67 37.78 -10.62
CA LEU A 21 11.97 37.16 -10.34
C LEU A 21 12.10 36.70 -8.89
N SER A 22 11.65 37.51 -7.93
CA SER A 22 11.66 37.15 -6.51
C SER A 22 10.79 35.94 -6.22
N LYS A 23 9.59 35.85 -6.82
CA LYS A 23 8.72 34.66 -6.72
C LYS A 23 9.41 33.41 -7.26
N ARG A 24 10.01 33.51 -8.46
CA ARG A 24 10.72 32.38 -9.10
C ARG A 24 11.90 31.90 -8.25
N ARG A 25 12.70 32.83 -7.70
CA ARG A 25 13.83 32.51 -6.81
C ARG A 25 13.36 31.80 -5.54
N LYS A 26 12.28 32.29 -4.90
CA LYS A 26 11.69 31.65 -3.72
C LYS A 26 11.19 30.24 -4.02
N ALA A 27 10.43 30.04 -5.10
CA ALA A 27 9.96 28.72 -5.51
C ALA A 27 11.11 27.73 -5.76
N ARG A 28 12.17 28.16 -6.46
CA ARG A 28 13.37 27.34 -6.67
C ARG A 28 14.06 26.98 -5.35
N LYS A 29 14.18 27.93 -4.42
CA LYS A 29 14.75 27.70 -3.08
C LYS A 29 13.93 26.70 -2.28
N THR A 30 12.60 26.83 -2.27
CA THR A 30 11.71 25.90 -1.57
C THR A 30 11.82 24.49 -2.15
N ARG A 31 11.84 24.34 -3.48
CA ARG A 31 12.05 23.02 -4.12
C ARG A 31 13.39 22.38 -3.74
N LEU A 32 14.46 23.17 -3.69
CA LEU A 32 15.78 22.70 -3.23
C LEU A 32 15.74 22.28 -1.75
N GLN A 33 15.07 23.05 -0.89
CA GLN A 33 14.94 22.73 0.54
C GLN A 33 14.09 21.48 0.80
N GLN A 34 13.04 21.27 0.00
CA GLN A 34 12.14 20.11 0.11
C GLN A 34 12.68 18.86 -0.59
N GLY A 35 13.94 18.88 -1.08
CA GLY A 35 14.57 17.71 -1.70
C GLY A 35 13.99 17.30 -3.06
N GLY A 36 13.28 18.19 -3.76
CA GLY A 36 12.70 17.87 -5.06
C GLY A 36 13.78 17.57 -6.10
N SER A 37 13.57 16.54 -6.93
CA SER A 37 14.55 16.10 -7.93
C SER A 37 14.89 17.22 -8.91
N LEU A 38 16.20 17.50 -9.06
CA LEU A 38 16.70 18.66 -9.81
C LEU A 38 16.68 18.45 -11.33
N SER A 39 16.87 17.21 -11.78
CA SER A 39 16.94 16.80 -13.19
C SER A 39 15.72 15.95 -13.56
N GLN A 40 15.37 15.93 -14.85
CA GLN A 40 14.32 15.04 -15.36
C GLN A 40 14.70 13.57 -15.14
N GLN A 41 15.99 13.24 -15.30
CA GLN A 41 16.51 11.90 -15.06
C GLN A 41 16.32 11.45 -13.61
N GLY A 42 16.67 12.30 -12.63
CA GLY A 42 16.45 11.94 -11.23
C GLY A 42 14.97 11.88 -10.84
N ALA A 43 14.07 12.50 -11.60
CA ALA A 43 12.63 12.34 -11.40
C ALA A 43 12.16 10.99 -11.96
N GLN A 44 12.74 10.57 -13.09
CA GLN A 44 12.48 9.26 -13.67
C GLN A 44 13.01 8.12 -12.78
N GLU A 45 14.23 8.24 -12.27
CA GLU A 45 14.82 7.25 -11.36
C GLU A 45 13.97 7.04 -10.10
N LEU A 46 13.42 8.12 -9.52
CA LEU A 46 12.49 8.02 -8.39
C LEU A 46 11.16 7.36 -8.75
N GLN A 47 10.69 7.55 -9.98
CA GLN A 47 9.49 6.88 -10.47
C GLN A 47 9.74 5.39 -10.66
N ASP A 48 10.87 5.05 -11.28
CA ASP A 48 11.28 3.67 -11.53
C ASP A 48 11.47 2.91 -10.19
N GLU A 49 12.09 3.54 -9.19
CA GLU A 49 12.24 2.95 -7.84
C GLU A 49 10.87 2.64 -7.21
N ARG A 50 9.91 3.56 -7.33
CA ARG A 50 8.55 3.37 -6.80
C ARG A 50 7.80 2.25 -7.52
N ASP A 51 7.98 2.16 -8.83
CA ASP A 51 7.34 1.13 -9.65
C ASP A 51 7.89 -0.26 -9.29
N VAL A 52 9.21 -0.38 -9.05
CA VAL A 52 9.85 -1.62 -8.56
C VAL A 52 9.30 -2.02 -7.19
N VAL A 53 9.21 -1.08 -6.24
CA VAL A 53 8.65 -1.37 -4.91
C VAL A 53 7.21 -1.86 -5.02
N GLN A 54 6.40 -1.20 -5.85
CA GLN A 54 5.01 -1.59 -6.07
C GLN A 54 4.90 -2.99 -6.71
N GLN A 55 5.78 -3.33 -7.66
CA GLN A 55 5.83 -4.66 -8.26
C GLN A 55 6.16 -5.72 -7.22
N VAL A 56 7.19 -5.50 -6.39
CA VAL A 56 7.58 -6.43 -5.32
C VAL A 56 6.44 -6.65 -4.34
N GLU A 57 5.72 -5.58 -3.95
CA GLU A 57 4.54 -5.73 -3.09
C GLU A 57 3.43 -6.57 -3.74
N GLN A 58 3.19 -6.39 -5.04
CA GLN A 58 2.21 -7.18 -5.78
C GLN A 58 2.61 -8.64 -5.86
N GLU A 59 3.89 -8.94 -6.10
CA GLU A 59 4.44 -10.30 -6.13
C GLU A 59 4.38 -10.96 -4.75
N ILE A 60 4.66 -10.24 -3.67
CA ILE A 60 4.49 -10.74 -2.29
C ILE A 60 3.01 -11.08 -2.04
N ARG A 61 2.09 -10.20 -2.45
CA ARG A 61 0.65 -10.46 -2.31
C ARG A 61 0.20 -11.67 -3.15
N ALA A 62 0.68 -11.79 -4.38
CA ALA A 62 0.37 -12.91 -5.27
C ALA A 62 0.96 -14.25 -4.78
N SER A 63 2.18 -14.22 -4.24
CA SER A 63 2.86 -15.40 -3.68
C SER A 63 2.34 -15.78 -2.30
N SER A 64 1.66 -14.87 -1.58
CA SER A 64 0.99 -15.14 -0.29
C SER A 64 -0.29 -15.98 -0.41
N GLY A 65 -0.44 -16.76 -1.49
CA GLY A 65 -1.49 -17.76 -1.60
C GLY A 65 -1.52 -18.64 -0.35
N ARG A 66 -2.71 -18.91 0.19
CA ARG A 66 -2.90 -19.85 1.30
C ARG A 66 -2.17 -21.14 0.96
N LYS A 67 -1.10 -21.45 1.71
CA LYS A 67 -0.46 -22.76 1.62
C LYS A 67 -1.56 -23.83 1.74
N PRO A 68 -1.60 -24.84 0.84
CA PRO A 68 -2.44 -26.00 1.07
C PRO A 68 -2.16 -26.46 2.49
N ARG A 69 -3.21 -26.58 3.32
CA ARG A 69 -3.08 -27.14 4.65
C ARG A 69 -2.42 -28.50 4.45
N GLU A 70 -1.20 -28.69 4.94
CA GLU A 70 -0.57 -30.01 4.93
C GLU A 70 -1.60 -30.95 5.54
N GLU A 71 -1.99 -31.98 4.78
CA GLU A 71 -2.91 -33.02 5.22
C GLU A 71 -2.18 -33.90 6.25
N THR A 72 -1.75 -33.31 7.37
CA THR A 72 -0.96 -33.98 8.41
C THR A 72 -1.78 -34.97 9.23
N CYS A 73 -3.07 -35.14 8.93
CA CYS A 73 -3.89 -36.16 9.56
C CYS A 73 -4.89 -36.69 8.55
N ALA A 74 -4.80 -37.99 8.25
CA ALA A 74 -5.86 -38.71 7.55
C ALA A 74 -7.20 -38.38 8.21
N ARG A 75 -8.23 -38.06 7.40
CA ARG A 75 -9.53 -37.67 7.95
C ARG A 75 -10.09 -38.83 8.78
N ARG A 76 -10.18 -38.62 10.09
CA ARG A 76 -10.76 -39.55 11.06
C ARG A 76 -12.26 -39.30 11.19
N CYS A 77 -13.02 -40.35 11.44
CA CYS A 77 -14.43 -40.28 11.76
C CYS A 77 -14.61 -39.50 13.07
N GLY A 78 -15.45 -38.46 13.07
CA GLY A 78 -15.73 -37.67 14.28
C GLY A 78 -16.48 -38.42 15.38
N LYS A 79 -17.06 -39.60 15.08
CA LYS A 79 -17.76 -40.44 16.07
C LYS A 79 -16.85 -41.48 16.73
N CYS A 80 -15.94 -42.10 15.96
CA CYS A 80 -15.13 -43.22 16.46
C CYS A 80 -13.61 -43.06 16.30
N GLY A 81 -13.15 -41.99 15.65
CA GLY A 81 -11.72 -41.72 15.48
C GLY A 81 -10.99 -42.59 14.46
N GLU A 82 -11.66 -43.58 13.86
CA GLU A 82 -11.08 -44.43 12.81
C GLU A 82 -11.09 -43.76 11.44
N THR A 83 -10.17 -44.19 10.57
CA THR A 83 -10.07 -43.73 9.18
C THR A 83 -10.83 -44.65 8.23
N GLY A 84 -11.26 -44.14 7.07
CA GLY A 84 -11.94 -44.95 6.04
C GLY A 84 -13.46 -44.75 5.99
N HIS A 85 -14.04 -44.03 6.96
CA HIS A 85 -15.45 -43.65 6.93
C HIS A 85 -15.69 -42.29 7.61
N ASN A 86 -16.85 -41.69 7.39
CA ASN A 86 -17.26 -40.44 8.03
C ASN A 86 -18.31 -40.75 9.13
N ALA A 87 -18.52 -39.83 10.07
CA ALA A 87 -19.56 -39.90 11.09
C ALA A 87 -20.98 -40.23 10.56
N ARG A 88 -21.28 -39.88 9.30
CA ARG A 88 -22.58 -40.19 8.66
C ARG A 88 -22.75 -41.67 8.28
N THR A 89 -21.64 -42.39 8.06
CA THR A 89 -21.63 -43.81 7.66
C THR A 89 -20.99 -44.69 8.73
N CYS A 90 -20.76 -44.14 9.92
CA CYS A 90 -20.22 -44.86 11.06
C CYS A 90 -21.27 -45.84 11.57
N GLN A 91 -20.94 -47.13 11.61
CA GLN A 91 -21.81 -48.21 12.06
C GLN A 91 -21.72 -48.45 13.58
N ILE A 92 -21.00 -47.59 14.31
CA ILE A 92 -20.96 -47.68 15.76
C ILE A 92 -22.30 -47.24 16.32
N VAL A 93 -22.97 -48.19 16.96
CA VAL A 93 -24.08 -47.93 17.87
C VAL A 93 -23.45 -47.33 19.11
N ILE A 94 -23.48 -45.99 19.21
CA ILE A 94 -23.22 -45.33 20.48
C ILE A 94 -24.44 -45.68 21.33
N ASP A 95 -24.28 -46.67 22.21
CA ASP A 95 -25.26 -46.95 23.24
C ASP A 95 -25.19 -45.76 24.20
N THR A 96 -26.03 -44.76 23.95
CA THR A 96 -26.34 -43.75 24.95
C THR A 96 -27.18 -44.47 25.99
N SER A 97 -26.51 -45.17 26.91
CA SER A 97 -27.09 -45.51 28.20
C SER A 97 -27.27 -44.18 28.94
N GLU A 98 -28.39 -43.53 28.64
CA GLU A 98 -29.09 -42.69 29.60
C GLU A 98 -29.43 -43.62 30.76
N GLU A 99 -28.73 -43.48 31.87
CA GLU A 99 -29.23 -43.94 33.16
C GLU A 99 -29.28 -42.73 34.07
N GLU A 100 -30.44 -42.65 34.69
CA GLU A 100 -31.12 -41.47 35.17
C GLU A 100 -30.57 -40.96 36.50
N ASP A 101 -31.01 -39.75 36.80
CA ASP A 101 -30.95 -39.05 38.07
C ASP A 101 -31.55 -39.87 39.25
N SER A 102 -31.22 -39.44 40.48
CA SER A 102 -31.71 -39.89 41.82
C SER A 102 -30.80 -40.89 42.57
N GLU A 103 -30.32 -40.67 43.80
CA GLU A 103 -30.71 -39.79 44.92
C GLU A 103 -29.49 -39.14 45.63
#